data_AF-A0A2V9Z169-F1
#
_entry.id   AF-A0A2V9Z169-F1
#
_cell.length_a   1.000
_cell.length_b   1.000
_cell.length_c   1.000
_cell.angle_alpha   90.00
_cell.angle_beta   90.00
_cell.angle_gamma   90.00
#
_symmetry.space_group_name_H-M   'P 1'
#
loop_
_entity.id
_entity.type
_entity.pdbx_description
1 polymer ?
#
loop_
_entity_poly.entity_id
_entity_poly.type
_entity_poly.pdbx_seq_one_letter_code
_entity_poly.pdbx_strand_id
1 'polypeptide(L)'
;MNYAARRFAVDCMLALALLEHPALIRGQGIPHFDLDAGDLKLSGPAEPWRFVNAVGEKAGVWGFESGVLEGWVYPLKVFHDFSLAFQIEGSPTIYPAEHLIRSVRVRPQSVDLQYSAERFTVTETLFTPRHEAGFVILLESKSSAPLRVFVRFRP
;
A
#
# COMPACT_ATOMS: atom_id res chain seq x y z
N MET A 1 -26.33 -58.26 -20.15
CA MET A 1 -25.33 -57.95 -19.09
C MET A 1 -25.06 -56.46 -19.19
N ASN A 2 -25.81 -55.66 -18.42
CA ASN A 2 -25.81 -54.20 -18.49
C ASN A 2 -24.74 -53.65 -17.56
N TYR A 3 -23.81 -52.85 -18.09
CA TYR A 3 -22.95 -52.01 -17.24
C TYR A 3 -23.14 -50.54 -17.64
N ALA A 4 -23.47 -49.75 -16.64
CA ALA A 4 -23.98 -48.40 -16.74
C ALA A 4 -22.88 -47.40 -17.10
N ALA A 5 -23.12 -46.64 -18.17
CA ALA A 5 -22.51 -45.34 -18.37
C ALA A 5 -23.28 -44.32 -17.52
N ARG A 6 -22.61 -43.65 -16.57
CA ARG A 6 -22.88 -42.27 -16.10
C ARG A 6 -22.15 -41.96 -14.80
N ARG A 7 -21.65 -40.72 -14.72
CA ARG A 7 -21.15 -39.94 -13.57
C ARG A 7 -19.63 -39.87 -13.44
N PHE A 8 -19.02 -38.94 -14.19
CA PHE A 8 -17.68 -38.44 -13.87
C PHE A 8 -17.49 -36.92 -14.11
N ALA A 9 -18.55 -36.16 -14.40
CA ALA A 9 -18.40 -34.80 -14.93
C ALA A 9 -19.00 -33.69 -14.05
N VAL A 10 -19.35 -33.93 -12.78
CA VAL A 10 -20.06 -32.91 -11.97
C VAL A 10 -19.24 -32.34 -10.82
N ASP A 11 -18.18 -33.00 -10.35
CA ASP A 11 -17.49 -32.57 -9.11
C ASP A 11 -16.35 -31.54 -9.32
N CYS A 12 -15.97 -31.21 -10.55
CA CYS A 12 -14.90 -30.22 -10.80
C CYS A 12 -15.36 -28.76 -10.89
N MET A 13 -16.67 -28.46 -10.84
CA MET A 13 -17.17 -27.08 -10.99
C MET A 13 -17.43 -26.33 -9.68
N LEU A 14 -17.16 -26.92 -8.51
CA LEU A 14 -17.44 -26.30 -7.21
C LEU A 14 -16.21 -25.90 -6.40
N ALA A 15 -14.99 -26.17 -6.90
CA ALA A 15 -13.75 -25.80 -6.22
C ALA A 15 -13.07 -24.52 -6.77
N LEU A 16 -13.56 -23.96 -7.88
CA LEU A 16 -12.96 -22.77 -8.52
C LEU A 16 -13.75 -21.48 -8.24
N ALA A 17 -14.36 -21.38 -7.06
CA ALA A 17 -15.05 -20.18 -6.59
C ALA A 17 -14.57 -19.74 -5.20
N LEU A 18 -13.32 -20.04 -4.84
CA LEU A 18 -12.55 -19.17 -3.94
C LEU A 18 -12.23 -17.90 -4.74
N LEU A 19 -13.28 -17.13 -4.98
CA LEU A 19 -13.24 -15.72 -5.31
C LEU A 19 -12.09 -15.10 -4.55
N GLU A 20 -11.18 -14.47 -5.29
CA GLU A 20 -10.32 -13.41 -4.79
C GLU A 20 -11.23 -12.28 -4.28
N HIS A 21 -11.88 -12.50 -3.14
CA HIS A 21 -12.59 -11.45 -2.44
C HIS A 21 -11.48 -10.57 -1.87
N PRO A 22 -11.34 -9.31 -2.33
CA PRO A 22 -10.48 -8.38 -1.63
C PRO A 22 -10.99 -8.37 -0.18
N ALA A 23 -10.14 -8.84 0.73
CA ALA A 23 -10.47 -8.87 2.14
C ALA A 23 -10.78 -7.43 2.56
N LEU A 24 -12.06 -7.15 2.78
CA LEU A 24 -12.51 -5.85 3.27
C LEU A 24 -12.25 -5.85 4.77
N ILE A 25 -10.99 -5.65 5.15
CA ILE A 25 -10.65 -5.34 6.53
C ILE A 25 -11.24 -3.95 6.77
N ARG A 26 -12.34 -3.88 7.53
CA ARG A 26 -12.82 -2.61 8.07
C ARG A 26 -11.80 -2.17 9.11
N GLY A 27 -10.72 -1.52 8.63
CA GLY A 27 -9.66 -1.02 9.47
C GLY A 27 -10.26 -0.11 10.53
N GLN A 28 -10.13 -0.51 11.79
CA GLN A 28 -10.24 0.44 12.89
C GLN A 28 -9.00 1.31 12.73
N GLY A 29 -9.14 2.46 12.07
CA GLY A 29 -8.05 3.41 11.93
C GLY A 29 -7.47 3.72 13.31
N ILE A 30 -6.17 3.96 13.38
CA ILE A 30 -5.56 4.40 14.64
C ILE A 30 -5.85 5.89 14.85
N PRO A 31 -6.01 6.35 16.11
CA PRO A 31 -6.09 7.77 16.39
C PRO A 31 -4.89 8.51 15.79
N HIS A 32 -5.13 9.69 15.23
CA HIS A 32 -4.04 10.55 14.74
C HIS A 32 -3.08 10.89 15.88
N PHE A 33 -1.79 10.89 15.58
CA PHE A 33 -0.72 11.28 16.47
C PHE A 33 0.31 12.07 15.68
N ASP A 34 0.93 13.07 16.32
CA ASP A 34 1.95 13.88 15.68
C ASP A 34 3.23 13.07 15.52
N LEU A 35 3.72 12.99 14.27
CA LEU A 35 5.07 12.51 13.99
C LEU A 35 6.04 13.66 14.25
N ASP A 36 6.91 13.52 15.25
CA ASP A 36 7.98 14.50 15.50
C ASP A 36 8.97 14.50 14.33
N ALA A 37 8.69 15.39 13.40
CA ALA A 37 9.41 15.57 12.17
C ALA A 37 10.39 16.72 12.38
N GLY A 38 11.58 16.41 12.92
CA GLY A 38 12.65 17.39 13.10
C GLY A 38 12.92 18.26 11.86
N ASP A 39 13.64 19.37 12.04
CA ASP A 39 13.63 20.50 11.09
C ASP A 39 14.18 20.19 9.68
N LEU A 40 15.01 19.15 9.54
CA LEU A 40 15.64 18.78 8.27
C LEU A 40 14.66 18.10 7.33
N LYS A 41 14.30 18.78 6.25
CA LYS A 41 13.45 18.24 5.18
C LYS A 41 13.87 18.74 3.81
N LEU A 42 13.77 17.85 2.82
CA LEU A 42 13.79 18.18 1.40
C LEU A 42 12.42 17.87 0.82
N SER A 43 11.87 18.76 0.00
CA SER A 43 10.57 18.55 -0.63
C SER A 43 10.54 19.05 -2.06
N GLY A 44 9.77 18.36 -2.90
CA GLY A 44 9.57 18.75 -4.29
C GLY A 44 8.38 18.02 -4.91
N PRO A 45 8.08 18.32 -6.19
CA PRO A 45 7.14 17.52 -6.96
C PRO A 45 7.63 16.07 -7.04
N ALA A 46 6.69 15.13 -7.09
CA ALA A 46 6.98 13.73 -7.29
C ALA A 46 7.36 13.45 -8.75
N GLU A 47 8.44 12.72 -8.95
CA GLU A 47 8.96 12.31 -10.25
C GLU A 47 8.94 10.77 -10.32
N PRO A 48 8.08 10.13 -11.14
CA PRO A 48 7.81 8.69 -11.05
C PRO A 48 9.03 7.76 -11.10
N TRP A 49 10.14 8.21 -11.67
CA TRP A 49 11.38 7.44 -11.84
C TRP A 49 12.42 7.73 -10.75
N ARG A 50 12.20 8.74 -9.91
CA ARG A 50 13.11 9.10 -8.83
C ARG A 50 12.99 8.08 -7.71
N PHE A 51 14.12 7.69 -7.17
CA PHE A 51 14.22 6.67 -6.15
C PHE A 51 13.86 7.23 -4.77
N VAL A 52 13.20 6.42 -3.95
CA VAL A 52 12.94 6.69 -2.53
C VAL A 52 13.32 5.50 -1.68
N ASN A 53 13.72 5.79 -0.44
CA ASN A 53 13.98 4.77 0.55
C ASN A 53 13.75 5.26 1.98
N ALA A 54 13.42 4.33 2.86
CA ALA A 54 13.45 4.51 4.30
C ALA A 54 14.16 3.29 4.88
N VAL A 55 15.37 3.47 5.41
CA VAL A 55 16.28 2.36 5.73
C VAL A 55 16.72 2.38 7.19
N GLY A 56 16.88 1.18 7.74
CA GLY A 56 17.53 0.92 9.03
C GLY A 56 18.63 -0.13 8.88
N GLU A 57 19.25 -0.50 9.98
CA GLU A 57 20.34 -1.48 9.99
C GLU A 57 19.83 -2.92 9.76
N LYS A 58 18.55 -3.19 10.06
CA LYS A 58 17.94 -4.53 10.01
C LYS A 58 16.75 -4.65 9.06
N ALA A 59 16.33 -3.56 8.43
CA ALA A 59 15.16 -3.51 7.57
C ALA A 59 15.21 -2.30 6.62
N GLY A 60 14.29 -2.24 5.67
CA GLY A 60 14.07 -1.04 4.88
C GLY A 60 12.89 -1.15 3.93
N VAL A 61 12.53 0.00 3.39
CA VAL A 61 11.60 0.14 2.27
C VAL A 61 12.35 0.86 1.16
N TRP A 62 12.23 0.38 -0.08
CA TRP A 62 12.80 0.99 -1.28
C TRP A 62 11.75 1.06 -2.37
N GLY A 63 11.96 1.93 -3.34
CA GLY A 63 11.09 2.00 -4.50
C GLY A 63 11.24 3.31 -5.23
N PHE A 64 10.14 3.76 -5.82
CA PHE A 64 10.11 4.99 -6.60
C PHE A 64 9.02 5.93 -6.14
N GLU A 65 9.15 7.21 -6.48
CA GLU A 65 8.13 8.23 -6.20
C GLU A 65 6.85 8.04 -7.03
N SER A 66 6.73 6.96 -7.81
CA SER A 66 5.45 6.48 -8.32
C SER A 66 4.58 5.82 -7.24
N GLY A 67 5.15 5.48 -6.08
CA GLY A 67 4.49 4.69 -5.03
C GLY A 67 4.61 3.18 -5.23
N VAL A 68 5.44 2.73 -6.18
CA VAL A 68 5.81 1.32 -6.29
C VAL A 68 6.95 1.01 -5.34
N LEU A 69 6.71 0.13 -4.37
CA LEU A 69 7.63 -0.14 -3.27
C LEU A 69 7.96 -1.63 -3.12
N GLU A 70 9.06 -1.88 -2.43
CA GLU A 70 9.45 -3.17 -1.84
C GLU A 70 9.88 -2.98 -0.40
N GLY A 71 9.60 -3.98 0.44
CA GLY A 71 9.88 -3.96 1.86
C GLY A 71 10.73 -5.16 2.26
N TRP A 72 11.77 -4.92 3.05
CA TRP A 72 12.65 -5.96 3.55
C TRP A 72 12.81 -5.89 5.07
N VAL A 73 12.83 -7.07 5.68
CA VAL A 73 13.29 -7.29 7.06
C VAL A 73 14.40 -8.33 6.94
N TYR A 74 15.65 -7.88 7.01
CA TYR A 74 16.76 -8.67 6.48
C TYR A 74 16.90 -10.04 7.16
N PRO A 75 17.17 -11.10 6.38
CA PRO A 75 17.41 -11.12 4.93
C PRO A 75 16.14 -11.29 4.06
N LEU A 76 14.96 -11.28 4.66
CA LEU A 76 13.68 -11.55 3.99
C LEU A 76 13.17 -10.32 3.21
N LYS A 77 12.84 -10.51 1.93
CA LYS A 77 11.97 -9.60 1.19
C LYS A 77 10.54 -9.91 1.61
N VAL A 78 9.92 -8.99 2.36
CA VAL A 78 8.55 -9.18 2.90
C VAL A 78 7.51 -8.96 1.81
N PHE A 79 7.78 -8.02 0.90
CA PHE A 79 6.97 -7.83 -0.29
C PHE A 79 7.73 -7.13 -1.41
N HIS A 80 7.18 -7.23 -2.62
CA HIS A 80 7.52 -6.40 -3.77
C HIS A 80 6.27 -6.07 -4.60
N ASP A 81 6.43 -5.20 -5.60
CA ASP A 81 5.32 -4.68 -6.42
C ASP A 81 4.18 -4.09 -5.56
N PHE A 82 4.54 -3.47 -4.43
CA PHE A 82 3.57 -2.80 -3.57
C PHE A 82 2.97 -1.60 -4.30
N SER A 83 1.66 -1.44 -4.21
CA SER A 83 0.94 -0.32 -4.80
C SER A 83 -0.34 -0.04 -4.03
N LEU A 84 -0.74 1.24 -4.05
CA LEU A 84 -1.97 1.71 -3.46
C LEU A 84 -2.98 2.07 -4.55
N ALA A 85 -4.27 1.94 -4.21
CA ALA A 85 -5.35 2.59 -4.92
C ALA A 85 -6.41 3.09 -3.93
N PHE A 86 -7.18 4.09 -4.33
CA PHE A 86 -8.13 4.77 -3.45
C PHE A 86 -9.52 4.82 -4.06
N GLN A 87 -10.55 4.65 -3.24
CA GLN A 87 -11.95 4.85 -3.61
C GLN A 87 -12.66 5.58 -2.48
N ILE A 88 -13.26 6.73 -2.80
CA ILE A 88 -14.10 7.47 -1.85
C ILE A 88 -15.53 6.95 -1.90
N GLU A 89 -16.18 6.85 -0.75
CA GLU A 89 -17.58 6.45 -0.66
C GLU A 89 -18.49 7.36 -1.53
N GLY A 90 -19.44 6.73 -2.22
CA GLY A 90 -20.32 7.40 -3.19
C GLY A 90 -19.73 7.57 -4.59
N SER A 91 -18.46 7.18 -4.82
CA SER A 91 -17.86 7.13 -6.16
C SER A 91 -17.68 5.70 -6.66
N PRO A 92 -18.07 5.37 -7.91
CA PRO A 92 -17.79 4.06 -8.50
C PRO A 92 -16.32 3.91 -8.93
N THR A 93 -15.56 5.01 -9.00
CA THR A 93 -14.20 5.03 -9.54
C THR A 93 -13.17 4.64 -8.49
N ILE A 94 -12.27 3.73 -8.86
CA ILE A 94 -11.03 3.43 -8.12
C ILE A 94 -9.88 4.16 -8.81
N TYR A 95 -9.12 4.94 -8.03
CA TYR A 95 -8.00 5.72 -8.54
C TYR A 95 -6.68 5.04 -8.16
N PRO A 96 -5.86 4.59 -9.14
CA PRO A 96 -4.48 4.17 -8.89
C PRO A 96 -3.69 5.31 -8.24
N ALA A 97 -2.94 5.01 -7.17
CA ALA A 97 -2.21 6.03 -6.42
C ALA A 97 -1.10 6.70 -7.24
N GLU A 98 -0.51 5.98 -8.20
CA GLU A 98 0.50 6.49 -9.14
C GLU A 98 0.02 7.72 -9.93
N HIS A 99 -1.29 7.83 -10.20
CA HIS A 99 -1.87 8.99 -10.89
C HIS A 99 -2.20 10.15 -9.94
N LEU A 100 -2.18 9.90 -8.63
CA LEU A 100 -2.57 10.85 -7.60
C LEU A 100 -1.38 11.45 -6.85
N ILE A 101 -0.18 10.91 -7.01
CA ILE A 101 1.00 11.41 -6.35
C ILE A 101 1.35 12.83 -6.83
N ARG A 102 1.69 13.72 -5.90
CA ARG A 102 1.95 15.14 -6.20
C ARG A 102 3.28 15.62 -5.69
N SER A 103 3.67 15.19 -4.51
CA SER A 103 4.90 15.64 -3.87
C SER A 103 5.52 14.55 -3.04
N VAL A 104 6.83 14.70 -2.86
CA VAL A 104 7.62 13.88 -1.95
C VAL A 104 8.30 14.79 -0.94
N ARG A 105 8.37 14.33 0.31
CA ARG A 105 9.14 14.98 1.36
C ARG A 105 10.04 13.97 2.03
N VAL A 106 11.34 14.20 1.97
CA VAL A 106 12.36 13.35 2.58
C VAL A 106 12.88 14.03 3.85
N ARG A 107 12.97 13.27 4.92
CA ARG A 107 13.60 13.63 6.20
C ARG A 107 14.62 12.55 6.57
N PRO A 108 15.58 12.83 7.49
CA PRO A 108 16.52 11.81 7.95
C PRO A 108 15.86 10.51 8.46
N GLN A 109 14.68 10.63 9.08
CA GLN A 109 13.95 9.51 9.69
C GLN A 109 12.87 8.90 8.79
N SER A 110 12.36 9.60 7.77
CA SER A 110 11.20 9.14 7.01
C SER A 110 11.08 9.76 5.62
N VAL A 111 10.29 9.12 4.77
CA VAL A 111 9.87 9.66 3.46
C VAL A 111 8.35 9.74 3.44
N ASP A 112 7.81 10.89 3.04
CA ASP A 112 6.39 11.07 2.79
C ASP A 112 6.13 11.11 1.27
N LEU A 113 5.19 10.29 0.79
CA LEU A 113 4.56 10.41 -0.51
C LEU A 113 3.16 11.00 -0.33
N GLN A 114 2.88 12.13 -0.99
CA GLN A 114 1.58 12.80 -0.86
C GLN A 114 0.72 12.58 -2.10
N TYR A 115 -0.45 12.00 -1.88
CA TYR A 115 -1.49 11.79 -2.87
C TYR A 115 -2.59 12.84 -2.73
N SER A 116 -3.08 13.37 -3.84
CA SER A 116 -4.13 14.38 -3.85
C SER A 116 -5.16 14.11 -4.95
N ALA A 117 -6.42 14.08 -4.53
CA ALA A 117 -7.60 14.09 -5.38
C ALA A 117 -8.54 15.22 -4.92
N GLU A 118 -9.63 15.43 -5.65
CA GLU A 118 -10.58 16.53 -5.36
C GLU A 118 -11.17 16.46 -3.94
N ARG A 119 -11.44 15.25 -3.45
CA ARG A 119 -12.21 15.03 -2.21
C ARG A 119 -11.43 14.41 -1.07
N PHE A 120 -10.14 14.11 -1.29
CA PHE A 120 -9.26 13.52 -0.28
C PHE A 120 -7.78 13.80 -0.57
N THR A 121 -6.99 13.81 0.49
CA THR A 121 -5.53 13.74 0.44
C THR A 121 -5.06 12.59 1.32
N VAL A 122 -4.03 11.87 0.87
CA VAL A 122 -3.38 10.83 1.67
C VAL A 122 -1.89 11.13 1.75
N THR A 123 -1.33 11.03 2.94
CA THR A 123 0.11 11.04 3.17
C THR A 123 0.53 9.62 3.54
N GLU A 124 1.34 9.00 2.69
CA GLU A 124 2.03 7.75 2.99
C GLU A 124 3.41 8.08 3.57
N THR A 125 3.62 7.76 4.84
CA THR A 125 4.92 7.92 5.50
C THR A 125 5.60 6.57 5.61
N LEU A 126 6.76 6.46 4.96
CA LEU A 126 7.68 5.34 5.05
C LEU A 126 8.65 5.61 6.21
N PHE A 127 8.67 4.71 7.19
CA PHE A 127 9.53 4.82 8.35
C PHE A 127 10.16 3.47 8.67
N THR A 128 11.48 3.45 8.87
CA THR A 128 12.20 2.26 9.29
C THR A 128 13.04 2.60 10.51
N PRO A 129 12.76 2.01 11.69
CA PRO A 129 13.60 2.22 12.86
C PRO A 129 15.04 1.78 12.60
N ARG A 130 16.00 2.55 13.12
CA ARG A 130 17.43 2.29 12.90
C ARG A 130 17.86 0.89 13.36
N HIS A 131 17.42 0.44 14.53
CA HIS A 131 17.95 -0.76 15.19
C HIS A 131 16.97 -1.94 15.27
N GLU A 132 15.73 -1.76 14.81
CA GLU A 132 14.68 -2.79 14.88
C GLU A 132 14.50 -3.51 13.54
N ALA A 133 14.15 -4.79 13.62
CA ALA A 133 13.83 -5.60 12.45
C ALA A 133 12.37 -5.38 12.04
N GLY A 134 12.11 -4.28 11.33
CA GLY A 134 10.78 -3.93 10.86
C GLY A 134 10.75 -2.56 10.21
N PHE A 135 9.64 -2.26 9.57
CA PHE A 135 9.34 -0.94 9.00
C PHE A 135 7.84 -0.67 9.14
N VAL A 136 7.47 0.59 8.97
CA VAL A 136 6.10 1.08 9.06
C VAL A 136 5.77 1.86 7.79
N ILE A 137 4.63 1.54 7.20
CA ILE A 137 3.97 2.36 6.18
C ILE A 137 2.72 2.92 6.84
N LEU A 138 2.74 4.22 7.16
CA LEU A 138 1.63 4.90 7.79
C LEU A 138 0.83 5.67 6.74
N LEU A 139 -0.49 5.50 6.74
CA LEU A 139 -1.39 6.24 5.86
C LEU A 139 -2.23 7.21 6.69
N GLU A 140 -1.94 8.50 6.58
CA GLU A 140 -2.81 9.57 7.09
C GLU A 140 -3.73 10.03 5.97
N SER A 141 -5.05 9.97 6.19
CA SER A 141 -6.02 10.44 5.20
C SER A 141 -6.86 11.60 5.74
N LYS A 142 -7.01 12.64 4.92
CA LYS A 142 -8.03 13.69 5.11
C LYS A 142 -9.03 13.55 3.97
N SER A 143 -10.29 13.29 4.30
CA SER A 143 -11.31 12.97 3.31
C SER A 143 -12.68 13.52 3.71
N SER A 144 -13.48 13.90 2.72
CA SER A 144 -14.87 14.36 2.91
C SER A 144 -15.87 13.23 3.19
N ALA A 145 -15.49 11.98 2.94
CA ALA A 145 -16.29 10.78 3.18
C ALA A 145 -15.36 9.58 3.46
N PRO A 146 -15.85 8.46 3.98
CA PRO A 146 -15.05 7.25 4.16
C PRO A 146 -14.24 6.89 2.92
N LEU A 147 -12.93 6.71 3.12
CA LEU A 147 -11.97 6.37 2.07
C LEU A 147 -11.62 4.89 2.19
N ARG A 148 -11.81 4.14 1.11
CA ARG A 148 -11.31 2.78 0.98
C ARG A 148 -9.91 2.84 0.36
N VAL A 149 -8.95 2.22 1.04
CA VAL A 149 -7.60 2.03 0.55
C VAL A 149 -7.44 0.58 0.12
N PHE A 150 -6.99 0.37 -1.11
CA PHE A 150 -6.60 -0.93 -1.62
C PHE A 150 -5.09 -1.03 -1.56
N VAL A 151 -4.60 -2.08 -0.91
CA VAL A 151 -3.18 -2.40 -0.81
C VAL A 151 -2.93 -3.66 -1.63
N ARG A 152 -2.03 -3.60 -2.61
CA ARG A 152 -1.64 -4.73 -3.45
C ARG A 152 -0.14 -4.92 -3.37
N PHE A 153 0.32 -6.14 -3.20
CA PHE A 153 1.73 -6.49 -3.22
C PHE A 153 1.90 -8.00 -3.52
N ARG A 154 3.12 -8.42 -3.80
CA ARG A 154 3.53 -9.83 -3.88
C ARG A 154 4.40 -10.15 -2.66
N PRO A 155 4.06 -11.17 -1.86
CA PRO A 155 4.87 -11.58 -0.71
C PRO A 155 6.17 -12.26 -1.13
#